data_AF-A0A109J4B9-F1
#
_entry.id   AF-A0A109J4B9-F1
#
_cell.length_a   1.000
_cell.length_b   1.000
_cell.length_c   1.000
_cell.angle_alpha   90.00
_cell.angle_beta   90.00
_cell.angle_gamma   90.00
#
_symmetry.space_group_name_H-M   'P 1'
#
loop_
_entity.id
_entity.type
_entity.pdbx_description
1 polymer ?
#
loop_
_entity_poly.entity_id
_entity_poly.type
_entity_poly.pdbx_seq_one_letter_code
_entity_poly.pdbx_strand_id
1 'polypeptide(L)' 'MQKNKITADDRRDRLHMLRLAEERGAMTDIQLVAAGVSRESQERNAPWVAEQLKQRGMPVAA' A
#
# COMPACT_ATOMS: atom_id res chain seq x y z
N MET A 1 -7.73 -22.70 -2.39
CA MET A 1 -6.85 -21.69 -1.76
C MET A 1 -5.58 -21.54 -2.59
N GLN A 2 -5.56 -20.61 -3.55
CA GLN A 2 -4.33 -20.33 -4.29
C GLN A 2 -3.36 -19.64 -3.35
N LYS A 3 -2.16 -20.22 -3.21
CA LYS A 3 -1.06 -19.69 -2.43
C LYS A 3 -0.81 -18.24 -2.86
N ASN A 4 -0.80 -17.30 -1.89
CA ASN A 4 -0.46 -15.88 -2.00
C ASN A 4 0.91 -15.66 -2.72
N LYS A 5 0.97 -15.89 -4.03
CA LYS A 5 2.10 -15.50 -4.83
C LYS A 5 1.94 -14.01 -5.10
N ILE A 6 2.70 -13.19 -4.38
CA ILE A 6 2.87 -11.78 -4.71
C ILE A 6 3.30 -11.70 -6.16
N THR A 7 2.42 -11.15 -6.99
CA THR A 7 2.63 -10.97 -8.42
C THR A 7 3.59 -9.79 -8.67
N ALA A 8 4.03 -9.62 -9.92
CA ALA A 8 4.81 -8.44 -10.29
C ALA A 8 4.00 -7.14 -10.08
N ASP A 9 2.68 -7.19 -10.33
CA ASP A 9 1.77 -6.07 -10.10
C ASP A 9 1.66 -5.73 -8.60
N ASP A 10 1.51 -6.72 -7.73
CA ASP A 10 1.49 -6.49 -6.27
C ASP A 10 2.78 -5.80 -5.78
N ARG A 11 3.94 -6.14 -6.38
CA ARG A 11 5.21 -5.48 -6.05
C ARG A 11 5.26 -4.03 -6.52
N ARG A 12 4.72 -3.73 -7.69
CA ARG A 12 4.64 -2.35 -8.19
C ARG A 12 3.70 -1.53 -7.32
N ASP A 13 2.53 -2.08 -7.02
CA ASP A 13 1.48 -1.36 -6.32
C ASP A 13 1.85 -1.08 -4.87
N ARG A 14 2.47 -2.02 -4.16
CA ARG A 14 2.96 -1.76 -2.77
C ARG A 14 4.05 -0.68 -2.72
N LEU A 15 4.91 -0.61 -3.75
CA LEU A 15 5.93 0.44 -3.85
C LEU A 15 5.28 1.80 -4.16
N HIS A 16 4.27 1.80 -5.04
CA HIS A 16 3.49 3.00 -5.34
C HIS A 16 2.73 3.50 -4.10
N MET A 17 2.06 2.61 -3.37
CA MET A 17 1.39 2.92 -2.10
C MET A 17 2.36 3.49 -1.06
N LEU A 18 3.54 2.87 -0.89
CA LEU A 18 4.57 3.36 0.03
C LEU A 18 5.05 4.78 -0.37
N ARG A 19 5.33 4.98 -1.65
CA ARG A 19 5.74 6.29 -2.17
C ARG A 19 4.67 7.36 -1.95
N LEU A 20 3.40 7.03 -2.23
CA LEU A 20 2.28 7.94 -1.99
C LEU A 20 2.18 8.33 -0.51
N ALA A 21 2.38 7.37 0.40
CA ALA A 21 2.39 7.63 1.83
C ALA A 21 3.59 8.47 2.28
N GLU A 22 4.77 8.28 1.67
CA GLU A 22 5.97 9.09 1.91
C GLU A 22 5.79 10.53 1.42
N GLU A 23 5.18 10.74 0.25
CA GLU A 23 5.00 12.07 -0.36
C GLU A 23 3.82 12.87 0.20
N ARG A 24 2.72 12.19 0.53
CA ARG A 24 1.42 12.82 0.85
C ARG A 24 0.93 12.53 2.28
N GLY A 25 1.58 11.61 3.00
CA GLY A 25 1.12 11.13 4.29
C GLY A 25 0.02 10.07 4.19
N ALA A 26 -0.67 9.83 5.29
CA ALA A 26 -1.75 8.84 5.36
C ALA A 26 -2.88 9.20 4.37
N MET A 27 -3.34 8.21 3.59
CA MET A 27 -4.38 8.35 2.57
C MET A 27 -5.53 7.38 2.83
N THR A 28 -6.75 7.79 2.46
CA THR A 28 -7.94 6.92 2.50
C THR A 28 -7.97 5.95 1.32
N ASP A 29 -8.80 4.92 1.42
CA ASP A 29 -9.02 3.94 0.34
C ASP A 29 -9.44 4.62 -0.97
N ILE A 30 -10.33 5.63 -0.90
CA ILE A 30 -10.81 6.39 -2.06
C ILE A 30 -9.67 7.18 -2.70
N GLN A 31 -8.80 7.79 -1.90
CA GLN A 31 -7.66 8.56 -2.43
C GLN A 31 -6.63 7.64 -3.10
N LEU A 32 -6.42 6.43 -2.56
CA LEU A 32 -5.57 5.42 -3.18
C LEU A 32 -6.16 4.88 -4.49
N VAL A 33 -7.49 4.70 -4.57
CA VAL A 33 -8.18 4.37 -5.82
C VAL A 33 -8.00 5.49 -6.85
N ALA A 34 -8.17 6.76 -6.45
CA ALA A 34 -7.92 7.90 -7.33
C ALA A 34 -6.46 8.00 -7.80
N ALA A 35 -5.51 7.47 -7.01
CA ALA A 35 -4.10 7.37 -7.36
C ALA A 35 -3.76 6.11 -8.19
N GLY A 36 -4.77 5.33 -8.61
CA GLY A 36 -4.63 4.16 -9.47
C GLY A 36 -4.41 2.83 -8.76
N VAL A 37 -4.53 2.77 -7.42
CA VAL A 37 -4.41 1.53 -6.65
C VAL A 37 -5.79 0.92 -6.38
N SER A 38 -6.07 -0.24 -6.96
CA SER A 38 -7.34 -0.94 -6.75
C SER A 38 -7.53 -1.36 -5.29
N ARG A 39 -8.79 -1.45 -4.83
CA ARG A 39 -9.09 -1.89 -3.45
C ARG A 39 -8.51 -3.26 -3.11
N GLU A 40 -8.59 -4.20 -4.06
CA GLU A 40 -8.00 -5.53 -3.90
C GLU A 40 -6.47 -5.46 -3.71
N SER A 41 -5.79 -4.59 -4.46
CA SER A 41 -4.36 -4.38 -4.30
C SER A 41 -4.02 -3.71 -2.96
N GLN A 42 -4.86 -2.77 -2.50
CA GLN A 42 -4.72 -2.16 -1.17
C GLN A 42 -4.79 -3.22 -0.08
N GLU A 43 -5.80 -4.09 -0.08
CA GLU A 43 -5.98 -5.13 0.94
C GLU A 43 -4.81 -6.11 0.99
N ARG A 44 -4.29 -6.51 -0.18
CA ARG A 44 -3.15 -7.44 -0.28
C ARG A 44 -1.85 -6.82 0.19
N ASN A 45 -1.64 -5.53 -0.08
CA ASN A 45 -0.35 -4.86 0.08
C ASN A 45 -0.26 -3.96 1.32
N ALA A 46 -1.39 -3.55 1.91
CA ALA A 46 -1.44 -2.69 3.09
C ALA A 46 -0.60 -3.21 4.26
N PRO A 47 -0.60 -4.52 4.62
CA PRO A 47 0.24 -5.02 5.71
C PRO A 47 1.74 -4.77 5.49
N TRP A 48 2.20 -4.94 4.24
CA TRP A 48 3.61 -4.69 3.89
C TRP A 48 3.95 -3.19 3.94
N VAL A 49 3.07 -2.34 3.40
CA VAL A 49 3.26 -0.89 3.40
C VAL A 49 3.28 -0.32 4.82
N ALA A 50 2.36 -0.77 5.68
CA ALA A 50 2.29 -0.37 7.08
C ALA A 50 3.59 -0.68 7.84
N GLU A 51 4.16 -1.87 7.63
CA GLU A 51 5.44 -2.27 8.23
C GLU A 51 6.59 -1.36 7.75
N GLN A 52 6.62 -0.99 6.47
CA GLN A 52 7.65 -0.09 5.92
C GLN A 52 7.55 1.33 6.48
N LEU A 53 6.33 1.86 6.62
CA LEU A 53 6.08 3.18 7.21
C LEU A 53 6.47 3.22 8.69
N LYS A 54 6.14 2.16 9.44
CA LYS A 54 6.54 2.02 10.85
C LYS A 54 8.06 2.04 11.01
N GLN A 55 8.80 1.32 10.16
CA GLN A 55 10.27 1.32 10.17
C GLN A 55 10.88 2.70 9.87
N ARG A 56 10.13 3.56 9.16
CA ARG A 56 10.52 4.95 8.83
C ARG A 56 10.07 5.97 9.88
N GLY A 57 9.35 5.54 10.93
CA GLY A 57 8.76 6.45 11.91
C GLY A 57 7.61 7.29 11.36
N MET A 58 7.01 6.88 10.24
CA MET A 58 5.87 7.57 9.64
C MET A 58 4.55 7.11 10.26
N PRO A 59 3.54 7.99 10.33
CA PRO A 59 2.22 7.61 10.80
C PRO A 59 1.57 6.62 9.84
N VAL A 60 1.04 5.53 10.39
CA VAL A 60 0.22 4.56 9.66
C VAL A 60 -1.24 4.86 10.00
N ALA A 61 -2.11 4.92 8.99
CA ALA A 61 -3.55 5.01 9.23
C ALA A 61 -4.00 3.77 10.03
N ALA A 62 -4.63 4.01 11.18
CA ALA A 62 -5.17 2.98 12.06
C ALA A 62 -6.48 2.39 11.52
#